data_AF-A0A3N0AQE7-F1
#
_entry.id   AF-A0A3N0AQE7-F1
#
_cell.length_a   1.000
_cell.length_b   1.000
_cell.length_c   1.000
_cell.angle_alpha   90.00
_cell.angle_beta   90.00
_cell.angle_gamma   90.00
#
_symmetry.space_group_name_H-M   'P 1'
#
loop_
_entity.id
_entity.type
_entity.pdbx_description
1 polymer ?
#
loop_
_entity_poly.entity_id
_entity_poly.type
_entity_poly.pdbx_seq_one_letter_code
_entity_poly.pdbx_strand_id
1 'polypeptide(L)'
;MVAPKGSIYSSTALASRQREVKDVADRQVVYITENGNGAYVFCSEEIFDRELKQAREDARYEAEMEFVLRRGKRDIEEGRFTTDVDGFVARIREKRGL
;
A
#
# COMPACT_ATOMS: atom_id res chain seq x y z
N MET A 1 0.17 1.55 19.61
CA MET A 1 -0.89 0.62 19.21
C MET A 1 -1.44 1.12 17.89
N VAL A 2 -1.43 0.30 16.83
CA VAL A 2 -2.07 0.68 15.56
C VAL A 2 -3.57 0.64 15.77
N ALA A 3 -4.27 1.74 15.49
CA ALA A 3 -5.73 1.78 15.64
C ALA A 3 -6.36 0.76 14.66
N PRO A 4 -7.28 -0.08 15.13
CA PRO A 4 -7.96 -1.04 14.28
C PRO A 4 -8.77 -0.30 13.21
N LYS A 5 -8.51 -0.60 11.94
CA LYS A 5 -9.25 -0.03 10.80
C LYS A 5 -10.50 -0.84 10.43
N GLY A 6 -10.71 -2.00 11.07
CA GLY A 6 -11.80 -2.93 10.81
C GLY A 6 -12.60 -3.26 12.06
N SER A 7 -13.54 -4.19 11.92
CA SER A 7 -14.38 -4.64 13.04
C SER A 7 -13.56 -5.26 14.17
N ILE A 8 -13.97 -5.01 15.41
CA ILE A 8 -13.33 -5.53 16.62
C ILE A 8 -14.27 -6.51 17.31
N TYR A 9 -13.76 -7.71 17.62
CA TYR A 9 -14.47 -8.72 18.39
C TYR A 9 -13.62 -9.18 19.58
N SER A 10 -14.25 -9.75 20.60
CA SER A 10 -13.52 -10.43 21.68
C SER A 10 -13.16 -11.87 21.28
N SER A 11 -12.15 -12.45 21.92
CA SER A 11 -11.83 -13.88 21.77
C SER A 11 -13.05 -14.79 22.06
N THR A 12 -13.88 -14.42 23.05
CA THR A 12 -15.14 -15.13 23.36
C THR A 12 -16.16 -15.04 22.22
N ALA A 13 -16.21 -13.93 21.49
CA ALA A 13 -17.11 -13.78 20.34
C ALA A 13 -16.68 -14.67 19.17
N LEU A 14 -15.37 -14.87 18.96
CA LEU A 14 -14.85 -15.80 17.96
C LEU A 14 -15.31 -17.25 18.25
N ALA A 15 -15.41 -17.63 19.52
CA ALA A 15 -15.91 -18.95 19.93
C ALA A 15 -17.44 -19.06 19.86
N SER A 16 -18.17 -18.08 20.40
CA SER A 16 -19.63 -18.15 20.56
C SER A 16 -20.43 -17.69 19.34
N ARG A 17 -19.87 -16.83 18.49
CA ARG A 17 -20.51 -16.23 17.31
C ARG A 17 -19.67 -16.44 16.06
N GLN A 18 -19.08 -17.62 15.92
CA GLN A 18 -18.09 -17.93 14.91
C GLN A 18 -18.55 -17.62 13.47
N ARG A 19 -19.81 -17.93 13.12
CA ARG A 19 -20.34 -17.66 11.77
C ARG A 19 -20.34 -16.16 11.46
N GLU A 20 -20.86 -15.34 12.37
CA GLU A 20 -20.88 -13.88 12.23
C GLU A 20 -19.46 -13.33 12.01
N VAL A 21 -18.51 -13.79 12.85
CA VAL A 21 -17.12 -13.32 12.75
C VAL A 21 -16.46 -13.76 11.44
N LYS A 22 -16.74 -14.98 10.95
CA LYS A 22 -16.23 -15.48 9.66
C LYS A 22 -16.82 -14.72 8.47
N ASP A 23 -18.12 -14.45 8.48
CA ASP A 23 -18.78 -13.70 7.40
C ASP A 23 -18.17 -12.29 7.22
N VAL A 24 -17.72 -11.68 8.31
CA VAL A 24 -16.98 -10.41 8.29
C VAL A 24 -15.53 -10.61 7.85
N ALA A 25 -14.88 -11.65 8.36
CA ALA A 25 -13.49 -12.03 8.05
C ALA A 25 -13.28 -12.39 6.56
N ASP A 26 -14.32 -12.83 5.86
CA ASP A 26 -14.34 -13.08 4.42
C ASP A 26 -14.32 -11.79 3.58
N ARG A 27 -14.55 -10.63 4.22
CA ARG A 27 -14.63 -9.32 3.54
C ARG A 27 -13.51 -8.37 3.94
N GLN A 28 -13.00 -8.50 5.17
CA GLN A 28 -12.02 -7.60 5.74
C GLN A 28 -11.23 -8.23 6.90
N VAL A 29 -10.14 -7.58 7.30
CA VAL A 29 -9.40 -7.93 8.53
C VAL A 29 -10.24 -7.60 9.76
N VAL A 30 -10.39 -8.59 10.63
CA VAL A 30 -11.06 -8.47 11.92
C VAL A 30 -10.01 -8.46 13.03
N TYR A 31 -10.19 -7.59 14.02
CA TYR A 31 -9.31 -7.50 15.18
C TYR A 31 -9.93 -8.23 16.38
N ILE A 32 -9.20 -9.16 16.95
CA ILE A 32 -9.61 -9.96 18.10
C ILE A 32 -8.88 -9.47 19.34
N THR A 33 -9.64 -9.02 20.34
CA THR A 33 -9.11 -8.53 21.61
C THR A 33 -9.30 -9.54 22.73
N GLU A 34 -8.38 -9.53 23.69
CA GLU A 34 -8.49 -10.30 24.93
C GLU A 34 -8.28 -9.35 26.11
N ASN A 35 -9.25 -9.30 27.03
CA ASN A 35 -9.23 -8.40 28.20
C ASN A 35 -8.97 -6.92 27.88
N GLY A 36 -9.40 -6.44 26.70
CA GLY A 36 -9.23 -5.04 26.28
C GLY A 36 -7.82 -4.67 25.82
N ASN A 37 -6.85 -5.59 25.85
CA ASN A 37 -5.52 -5.41 25.28
C ASN A 37 -5.47 -6.02 23.88
N GLY A 38 -4.93 -5.27 22.91
CA GLY A 38 -4.95 -5.67 21.51
C GLY A 38 -3.82 -6.63 21.12
N ALA A 39 -3.91 -7.35 20.01
CA ALA A 39 -5.08 -7.85 19.28
C ALA A 39 -4.54 -8.83 18.23
N TYR A 40 -5.08 -10.05 18.16
CA TYR A 40 -4.82 -10.93 17.02
C TYR A 40 -5.65 -10.45 15.82
N VAL A 41 -5.18 -10.71 14.61
CA VAL A 41 -5.98 -10.49 13.39
C VAL A 41 -6.58 -11.81 12.92
N PHE A 42 -7.82 -11.75 12.45
CA PHE A 42 -8.52 -12.87 11.84
C PHE A 42 -9.13 -12.43 10.51
N CYS A 43 -8.86 -13.18 9.45
CA CYS A 43 -9.37 -12.95 8.11
C CYS A 43 -9.34 -14.26 7.32
N SER A 44 -10.07 -14.32 6.21
CA SER A 44 -9.88 -15.41 5.25
C SER A 44 -8.50 -15.31 4.58
N GLU A 45 -8.03 -16.42 4.00
CA GLU A 45 -6.77 -16.46 3.26
C GLU A 45 -6.75 -15.49 2.07
N GLU A 46 -7.89 -15.37 1.37
CA GLU A 46 -8.04 -14.44 0.24
C GLU A 46 -7.87 -12.98 0.69
N ILE A 47 -8.48 -12.61 1.82
CA ILE A 47 -8.32 -11.27 2.38
C ILE A 47 -6.86 -11.06 2.81
N PHE A 48 -6.24 -12.04 3.46
CA PHE A 48 -4.84 -11.95 3.87
C PHE A 48 -3.90 -11.70 2.68
N ASP A 49 -4.02 -12.49 1.60
CA ASP A 49 -3.19 -12.33 0.40
C ASP A 49 -3.44 -10.98 -0.30
N ARG A 50 -4.71 -10.54 -0.36
CA ARG A 50 -5.06 -9.22 -0.91
C ARG A 50 -4.41 -8.08 -0.13
N GLU A 51 -4.55 -8.06 1.19
CA GLU A 51 -3.96 -7.00 2.03
C GLU A 51 -2.42 -7.01 1.96
N LEU A 52 -1.80 -8.20 1.88
CA LEU A 52 -0.35 -8.32 1.71
C LEU A 52 0.11 -7.77 0.36
N LYS A 53 -0.62 -8.06 -0.72
CA LYS A 53 -0.34 -7.49 -2.06
C LYS A 53 -0.52 -5.98 -2.05
N GLN A 54 -1.60 -5.47 -1.48
CA GLN A 54 -1.85 -4.04 -1.40
C GLN A 54 -0.74 -3.32 -0.64
N ALA A 55 -0.34 -3.82 0.54
CA ALA A 55 0.73 -3.23 1.33
C ALA A 55 2.07 -3.19 0.57
N ARG A 56 2.36 -4.19 -0.26
CA ARG A 56 3.56 -4.22 -1.12
C ARG A 56 3.48 -3.18 -2.23
N GLU A 57 2.33 -3.08 -2.89
CA GLU A 57 2.10 -2.10 -3.96
C GLU A 57 2.15 -0.67 -3.42
N ASP A 58 1.53 -0.40 -2.27
CA ASP A 58 1.57 0.91 -1.60
C ASP A 58 3.02 1.30 -1.26
N ALA A 59 3.78 0.38 -0.65
CA ALA A 59 5.18 0.64 -0.31
C ALA A 59 6.05 0.86 -1.56
N ARG A 60 5.82 0.10 -2.65
CA ARG A 60 6.53 0.32 -3.92
C ARG A 60 6.17 1.67 -4.51
N TYR A 61 4.89 2.02 -4.54
CA TYR A 61 4.40 3.27 -5.08
C TYR A 61 4.98 4.47 -4.33
N GLU A 62 4.98 4.45 -2.99
CA GLU A 62 5.57 5.52 -2.18
C GLU A 62 7.07 5.70 -2.47
N ALA A 63 7.82 4.61 -2.56
CA ALA A 63 9.25 4.65 -2.87
C ALA A 63 9.54 5.17 -4.29
N GLU A 64 8.76 4.71 -5.28
CA GLU A 64 8.87 5.19 -6.67
C GLU A 64 8.52 6.68 -6.78
N MET A 65 7.47 7.12 -6.11
CA MET A 65 7.06 8.52 -6.07
C MET A 65 8.14 9.41 -5.45
N GLU A 66 8.69 9.02 -4.30
CA GLU A 66 9.78 9.75 -3.66
C GLU A 66 10.99 9.85 -4.60
N PHE A 67 11.37 8.75 -5.25
CA PHE A 67 12.47 8.71 -6.19
C PHE A 67 12.24 9.64 -7.39
N VAL A 68 11.09 9.57 -8.04
CA VAL A 68 10.75 10.38 -9.21
C VAL A 68 10.74 11.87 -8.85
N LEU A 69 10.14 12.25 -7.72
CA LEU A 69 10.10 13.65 -7.29
C LEU A 69 11.49 14.20 -6.98
N ARG A 70 12.32 13.46 -6.25
CA ARG A 70 13.71 13.85 -5.95
C ARG A 70 14.54 13.99 -7.22
N ARG A 71 14.40 13.03 -8.13
CA ARG A 71 15.09 13.07 -9.42
C ARG A 71 14.64 14.25 -10.26
N GLY A 72 13.33 14.49 -10.37
CA GLY A 72 12.77 15.60 -11.14
C GLY A 72 13.26 16.96 -10.62
N LYS A 73 13.26 17.16 -9.30
CA LYS A 73 13.82 18.37 -8.68
C LYS A 73 15.28 18.58 -9.07
N ARG A 74 16.09 17.52 -8.98
CA ARG A 74 17.50 17.56 -9.36
C ARG A 74 17.67 17.83 -10.86
N ASP A 75 16.85 17.24 -11.71
CA ASP A 75 16.88 17.46 -13.15
C ASP A 75 16.55 18.92 -13.50
N ILE A 76 15.68 19.58 -12.75
CA ILE A 76 15.43 21.02 -12.90
C ILE A 76 16.64 21.84 -12.45
N GLU A 77 17.16 21.57 -11.25
CA GLU A 77 18.33 22.28 -10.68
C GLU A 77 19.58 22.18 -11.57
N GLU A 78 19.78 21.04 -12.22
CA GLU A 78 20.92 20.78 -13.10
C GLU A 78 20.64 21.12 -14.58
N GLY A 79 19.49 21.71 -14.92
CA GLY A 79 19.14 22.05 -16.31
C GLY A 79 18.92 20.84 -17.23
N ARG A 80 18.66 19.66 -16.66
CA ARG A 80 18.37 18.42 -17.39
C ARG A 80 16.91 18.31 -17.84
N PHE A 81 16.36 19.39 -18.37
CA PHE A 81 15.01 19.43 -18.95
C PHE A 81 15.03 20.09 -20.33
N THR A 82 13.88 20.10 -20.99
CA THR A 82 13.65 20.80 -22.27
C THR A 82 12.33 21.56 -22.15
N THR A 83 12.23 22.70 -22.82
CA THR A 83 11.04 23.58 -22.76
C THR A 83 10.12 23.45 -23.97
N ASP A 84 10.55 22.71 -24.98
CA ASP A 84 9.85 22.52 -26.24
C ASP A 84 10.03 21.09 -26.78
N VAL A 85 9.19 20.75 -27.76
CA VAL A 85 9.11 19.42 -28.36
C VAL A 85 10.36 19.10 -29.19
N ASP A 86 10.90 20.08 -29.92
CA ASP A 86 12.06 19.89 -30.79
C ASP A 86 13.31 19.54 -29.97
N GLY A 87 13.54 20.27 -28.88
CA GLY A 87 14.60 20.00 -27.91
C GLY A 87 14.42 18.65 -27.23
N PHE A 88 13.18 18.26 -26.89
CA PHE A 88 12.90 16.92 -26.37
C PHE A 88 13.30 15.82 -27.38
N VAL A 89 12.87 15.95 -28.64
CA VAL A 89 13.17 14.98 -29.70
C VAL A 89 14.68 14.89 -29.95
N ALA A 90 15.38 16.02 -30.04
CA ALA A 90 16.83 16.06 -30.22
C ALA A 90 17.56 15.33 -29.09
N ARG A 91 17.16 15.57 -27.84
CA ARG A 91 17.75 14.92 -26.66
C ARG A 91 17.49 13.42 -26.59
N ILE A 92 16.31 12.96 -27.05
CA ILE A 92 15.99 11.53 -27.13
C ILE A 92 16.81 10.84 -28.22
N ARG A 93 17.00 11.49 -29.38
CA ARG A 93 17.85 10.99 -30.46
C ARG A 93 19.29 10.83 -30.00
N GLU A 94 19.85 11.86 -29.36
CA GLU A 94 21.19 11.83 -28.76
C GLU A 94 21.33 10.66 -27.76
N LYS A 95 20.39 10.50 -26.83
CA LYS A 95 20.40 9.38 -25.86
C LYS A 95 20.31 8.00 -26.50
N ARG A 96 19.67 7.89 -27.67
CA ARG A 96 19.48 6.63 -28.41
C ARG A 96 20.59 6.39 -29.44
N GLY A 97 21.52 7.32 -29.62
CA GLY A 97 22.56 7.24 -30.65
C GLY A 97 22.03 7.31 -32.09
N LEU A 98 20.92 8.04 -32.30
CA LEU A 98 20.27 8.28 -33.59
C LEU A 98 20.57 9.69 -34.10
#